data_AF-A0A1Z3N441-F1
#
_entry.id   AF-A0A1Z3N441-F1
#
_cell.length_a   1.000
_cell.length_b   1.000
_cell.length_c   1.000
_cell.angle_alpha   90.00
_cell.angle_beta   90.00
_cell.angle_gamma   90.00
#
_symmetry.space_group_name_H-M   'P 1'
#
loop_
_entity.id
_entity.type
_entity.pdbx_description
1 polymer ?
#
loop_
_entity_poly.entity_id
_entity_poly.type
_entity_poly.pdbx_seq_one_letter_code
_entity_poly.pdbx_strand_id
1 'polypeptide(L)'
;MLSFFISLLLSSVSPVQAATVGSCKGVNGAVREVIFLEHQDCELAASLSDIFNEMAQTFQSTASVNLVIGGPSDNASFDNGSIVQVPYRMLFYGKYGRSYEVPLSNLYVSAAHEYGHAIFHEALRKSAGDEYKNLFAKLDDLSARKLAILKGASDVNFVGDSTALYYSPEFRHISSRMGAYSEFFADVLAVYHFNDRRAMVKALYHDGLDDFQYNYIRMRDFSSDPDPKWQHLMTEDHAKLAPTRAFVGRHLWPETSVQAGELADWILFSVLRMLTEDLMDDEEPEWELANQNLIRELESLPPTVGKAASVR
;
A
#
# COMPACT_ATOMS: atom_id res chain seq x y z
N MET A 1 -15.48 0.08 -5.51
CA MET A 1 -14.42 -0.95 -5.43
C MET A 1 -14.57 -2.17 -6.35
N LEU A 2 -15.78 -2.67 -6.65
CA LEU A 2 -15.97 -3.85 -7.54
C LEU A 2 -15.47 -3.63 -9.00
N SER A 3 -15.41 -2.38 -9.47
CA SER A 3 -15.00 -2.04 -10.84
C SER A 3 -13.48 -1.84 -11.01
N PHE A 4 -12.72 -1.71 -9.91
CA PHE A 4 -11.27 -1.50 -9.94
C PHE A 4 -10.50 -2.82 -10.07
N PHE A 5 -10.96 -3.90 -9.42
CA PHE A 5 -10.33 -5.23 -9.50
C PHE A 5 -10.67 -6.00 -10.79
N ILE A 6 -11.85 -5.77 -11.38
CA ILE A 6 -12.21 -6.39 -12.67
C ILE A 6 -11.38 -5.78 -13.83
N SER A 7 -10.93 -4.53 -13.71
CA SER A 7 -10.06 -3.91 -14.70
C SER A 7 -8.64 -4.51 -14.72
N LEU A 8 -8.20 -5.12 -13.61
CA LEU A 8 -6.95 -5.88 -13.49
C LEU A 8 -7.04 -7.30 -14.09
N LEU A 9 -8.25 -7.86 -14.23
CA LEU A 9 -8.49 -9.19 -14.82
C LEU A 9 -8.79 -9.13 -16.32
N LEU A 10 -9.17 -7.96 -16.85
CA LEU A 10 -9.65 -7.78 -18.22
C LEU A 10 -8.95 -6.67 -19.00
N SER A 11 -7.85 -6.09 -18.51
CA SER A 11 -6.94 -5.34 -19.37
C SER A 11 -6.34 -6.30 -20.38
N SER A 12 -7.04 -6.39 -21.51
CA SER A 12 -6.73 -7.10 -22.74
C SER A 12 -5.23 -7.34 -22.87
N VAL A 13 -4.83 -8.61 -22.78
CA VAL A 13 -3.56 -9.11 -23.29
C VAL A 13 -3.60 -8.87 -24.80
N SER A 14 -3.37 -7.62 -25.20
CA SER A 14 -3.02 -7.29 -26.57
C SER A 14 -1.67 -7.96 -26.82
N PRO A 15 -1.41 -8.50 -28.02
CA PRO A 15 -0.15 -9.15 -28.30
C PRO A 15 0.92 -8.06 -28.42
N VAL A 16 1.52 -7.69 -27.29
CA VAL A 16 2.51 -6.61 -27.19
C VAL A 16 3.70 -7.20 -26.45
N GLN A 17 4.86 -7.16 -27.11
CA GLN A 17 6.22 -7.41 -26.64
C GLN A 17 6.40 -8.36 -25.45
N ALA A 18 7.11 -9.46 -25.68
CA ALA A 18 7.55 -10.37 -24.63
C ALA A 18 8.14 -9.57 -23.46
N ALA A 19 7.52 -9.67 -22.28
CA ALA A 19 8.00 -9.02 -21.08
C ALA A 19 9.47 -9.43 -20.87
N THR A 20 10.33 -8.45 -20.61
CA THR A 20 11.75 -8.73 -20.36
C THR A 20 11.96 -8.84 -18.87
N VAL A 21 12.48 -9.99 -18.45
CA VAL A 21 13.08 -10.14 -17.12
C VAL A 21 14.42 -9.42 -17.17
N GLY A 22 14.52 -8.30 -16.46
CA GLY A 22 15.70 -7.45 -16.48
C GLY A 22 16.66 -7.77 -15.34
N SER A 23 17.92 -8.08 -15.65
CA SER A 23 19.02 -7.93 -14.69
C SER A 23 19.51 -6.48 -14.76
N CYS A 24 18.86 -5.58 -14.04
CA CYS A 24 19.28 -4.20 -13.96
C CYS A 24 20.36 -4.04 -12.88
N LYS A 25 21.50 -3.44 -13.25
CA LYS A 25 22.54 -3.08 -12.29
C LYS A 25 21.97 -2.11 -11.26
N GLY A 26 22.25 -2.35 -9.98
CA GLY A 26 21.76 -1.50 -8.89
C GLY A 26 20.51 -2.04 -8.21
N VAL A 27 19.73 -2.90 -8.86
CA VAL A 27 18.59 -3.57 -8.22
C VAL A 27 19.09 -4.66 -7.27
N ASN A 28 18.76 -4.53 -5.98
CA ASN A 28 19.15 -5.47 -4.93
C ASN A 28 18.24 -5.32 -3.68
N GLY A 29 18.45 -6.18 -2.68
CA GLY A 29 17.82 -6.03 -1.37
C GLY A 29 16.33 -6.41 -1.37
N ALA A 30 15.46 -5.43 -1.13
CA ALA A 30 14.01 -5.61 -1.08
C ALA A 30 13.43 -6.10 -2.41
N VAL A 31 14.02 -5.71 -3.54
CA VAL A 31 13.59 -6.13 -4.88
C VAL A 31 14.32 -7.40 -5.30
N ARG A 32 13.57 -8.49 -5.49
CA ARG A 32 14.08 -9.79 -5.97
C ARG A 32 14.34 -9.81 -7.46
N GLU A 33 13.40 -9.24 -8.21
CA GLU A 33 13.35 -9.32 -9.66
C GLU A 33 12.59 -8.13 -10.24
N VAL A 34 12.95 -7.73 -11.45
CA VAL A 34 12.25 -6.70 -12.21
C VAL A 34 11.71 -7.27 -13.52
N ILE A 35 10.44 -6.99 -13.79
CA ILE A 35 9.76 -7.34 -15.03
C ILE A 35 9.30 -6.06 -15.72
N PHE A 36 9.67 -5.89 -16.98
CA PHE A 36 9.21 -4.79 -17.81
C PHE A 36 8.14 -5.31 -18.78
N LEU A 37 6.94 -4.72 -18.77
CA LEU A 37 5.85 -5.13 -19.65
C LEU A 37 5.89 -4.43 -21.02
N GLU A 38 6.37 -3.20 -21.07
CA GLU A 38 6.39 -2.40 -22.31
C GLU A 38 7.74 -1.73 -22.57
N HIS A 39 8.30 -1.04 -21.57
CA HIS A 39 9.52 -0.25 -21.71
C HIS A 39 10.56 -0.66 -20.67
N GLN A 40 11.76 -1.03 -21.14
CA GLN A 40 12.87 -1.37 -20.25
C GLN A 40 13.59 -0.09 -19.80
N ASP A 41 13.36 0.29 -18.55
CA ASP A 41 14.00 1.43 -17.88
C ASP A 41 14.72 0.96 -16.60
N CYS A 42 15.99 0.59 -16.75
CA CYS A 42 16.80 0.13 -15.63
C CYS A 42 17.18 1.24 -14.65
N GLU A 43 17.15 2.52 -15.07
CA GLU A 43 17.43 3.63 -14.16
C GLU A 43 16.24 3.84 -13.22
N LEU A 44 15.02 3.85 -13.77
CA LEU A 44 13.80 3.86 -12.98
C LEU A 44 13.75 2.66 -12.01
N ALA A 45 14.04 1.46 -12.50
CA ALA A 45 14.07 0.25 -11.67
C ALA A 45 15.07 0.35 -10.52
N ALA A 46 16.27 0.89 -10.78
CA ALA A 46 17.27 1.11 -9.75
C ALA A 46 16.81 2.15 -8.72
N SER A 47 16.26 3.29 -9.16
CA SER A 47 15.74 4.32 -8.24
C SER A 47 14.60 3.81 -7.36
N LEU A 48 13.68 3.02 -7.91
CA LEU A 48 12.61 2.39 -7.13
C LEU A 48 13.16 1.35 -6.15
N SER A 49 14.15 0.56 -6.56
CA SER A 49 14.85 -0.37 -5.67
C SER A 49 15.55 0.36 -4.53
N ASP A 50 16.18 1.50 -4.79
CA ASP A 50 16.85 2.32 -3.78
C ASP A 50 15.84 2.85 -2.76
N ILE A 51 14.69 3.39 -3.22
CA ILE A 51 13.59 3.82 -2.33
C ILE A 51 13.14 2.68 -1.42
N PHE A 52 12.88 1.48 -1.97
CA PHE A 52 12.41 0.35 -1.17
C PHE A 52 13.47 -0.10 -0.16
N ASN A 53 14.75 -0.07 -0.54
CA ASN A 53 15.86 -0.40 0.36
C ASN A 53 16.04 0.65 1.47
N GLU A 54 15.92 1.93 1.15
CA GLU A 54 15.99 3.03 2.12
C GLU A 54 14.83 2.96 3.12
N MET A 55 13.61 2.68 2.65
CA MET A 55 12.46 2.43 3.51
C MET A 55 12.70 1.21 4.41
N ALA A 56 13.19 0.10 3.84
CA ALA A 56 13.46 -1.11 4.61
C ALA A 56 14.51 -0.90 5.72
N GLN A 57 15.51 -0.06 5.45
CA GLN A 57 16.52 0.32 6.44
C GLN A 57 15.95 1.27 7.49
N THR A 58 15.22 2.30 7.07
CA THR A 58 14.67 3.34 7.96
C THR A 58 13.68 2.75 8.95
N PHE A 59 12.79 1.88 8.48
CA PHE A 59 11.72 1.29 9.29
C PHE A 59 12.08 -0.09 9.85
N GLN A 60 13.34 -0.53 9.70
CA GLN A 60 13.86 -1.82 10.18
C GLN A 60 12.98 -3.04 9.82
N SER A 61 12.21 -2.92 8.73
CA SER A 61 11.23 -3.89 8.30
C SER A 61 11.33 -4.06 6.79
N THR A 62 11.49 -5.30 6.34
CA THR A 62 11.73 -5.62 4.93
C THR A 62 10.65 -6.56 4.43
N ALA A 63 10.11 -6.25 3.25
CA ALA A 63 9.25 -7.13 2.50
C ALA A 63 9.93 -7.42 1.17
N SER A 64 10.12 -8.70 0.86
CA SER A 64 10.76 -9.08 -0.39
C SER A 64 9.74 -9.04 -1.52
N VAL A 65 9.93 -8.19 -2.53
CA VAL A 65 8.97 -7.96 -3.61
C VAL A 65 9.58 -8.18 -4.99
N ASN A 66 8.73 -8.46 -5.97
CA ASN A 66 9.02 -8.41 -7.39
C ASN A 66 8.47 -7.09 -7.92
N LEU A 67 9.30 -6.33 -8.63
CA LEU A 67 8.92 -5.05 -9.22
C LEU A 67 8.44 -5.27 -10.65
N VAL A 68 7.21 -4.89 -10.93
CA VAL A 68 6.65 -4.92 -12.29
C VAL A 68 6.50 -3.49 -12.79
N ILE A 69 7.23 -3.13 -13.84
CA ILE A 69 7.13 -1.83 -14.50
C ILE A 69 6.26 -1.99 -15.74
N GLY A 70 5.04 -1.50 -15.63
CA GLY A 70 4.02 -1.55 -16.67
C GLY A 70 4.07 -0.36 -17.63
N GLY A 71 3.06 -0.30 -18.50
CA GLY A 71 2.79 0.84 -19.38
C GLY A 71 2.37 2.12 -18.66
N PRO A 72 1.93 3.14 -19.41
CA PRO A 72 1.39 4.37 -18.85
C PRO A 72 0.09 4.11 -18.07
N SER A 73 -0.03 4.57 -16.83
CA SER A 73 -1.21 4.30 -15.97
C SER A 73 -1.41 5.40 -14.93
N ASP A 74 -2.62 5.52 -14.41
CA ASP A 74 -2.94 6.33 -13.22
C ASP A 74 -2.74 5.55 -11.91
N ASN A 75 -2.33 4.28 -11.99
CA ASN A 75 -2.37 3.36 -10.87
C ASN A 75 -1.04 2.64 -10.63
N ALA A 76 -0.60 2.64 -9.38
CA ALA A 76 0.34 1.68 -8.81
C ALA A 76 -0.44 0.68 -7.92
N SER A 77 0.12 -0.50 -7.65
CA SER A 77 -0.56 -1.49 -6.80
C SER A 77 0.38 -2.51 -6.20
N PHE A 78 0.12 -2.91 -4.96
CA PHE A 78 0.58 -4.16 -4.37
C PHE A 78 -0.49 -5.26 -4.50
N ASP A 79 -0.07 -6.50 -4.82
CA ASP A 79 -1.00 -7.60 -5.09
C ASP A 79 -1.42 -8.43 -3.86
N ASN A 80 -1.11 -7.95 -2.64
CA ASN A 80 -1.28 -8.67 -1.37
C ASN A 80 -0.40 -9.91 -1.17
N GLY A 81 0.55 -10.15 -2.08
CA GLY A 81 1.51 -11.24 -2.01
C GLY A 81 2.94 -10.72 -2.11
N SER A 82 3.43 -10.57 -3.33
CA SER A 82 4.84 -10.25 -3.58
C SER A 82 5.09 -9.34 -4.76
N ILE A 83 4.08 -8.81 -5.44
CA ILE A 83 4.25 -7.97 -6.62
C ILE A 83 3.88 -6.53 -6.28
N VAL A 84 4.85 -5.63 -6.42
CA VAL A 84 4.61 -4.19 -6.52
C VAL A 84 4.65 -3.82 -8.00
N GLN A 85 3.52 -3.37 -8.52
CA GLN A 85 3.37 -2.94 -9.90
C GLN A 85 3.25 -1.43 -9.97
N VAL A 86 4.08 -0.82 -10.80
CA VAL A 86 4.11 0.64 -11.02
C VAL A 86 4.12 0.93 -12.52
N PRO A 87 3.55 2.05 -12.98
CA PRO A 87 3.71 2.44 -14.37
C PRO A 87 5.10 3.01 -14.62
N TYR A 88 5.65 2.84 -15.83
CA TYR A 88 6.86 3.58 -16.20
C TYR A 88 6.62 5.10 -16.23
N ARG A 89 5.36 5.50 -16.43
CA ARG A 89 4.89 6.88 -16.43
C ARG A 89 3.51 6.98 -15.79
N MET A 90 3.43 7.74 -14.71
CA MET A 90 2.17 8.04 -14.06
C MET A 90 1.44 9.17 -14.80
N LEU A 91 0.17 8.95 -15.11
CA LEU A 91 -0.68 9.92 -15.77
C LEU A 91 -2.11 9.79 -15.25
N PHE A 92 -2.77 10.90 -14.98
CA PHE A 92 -4.16 10.91 -14.55
C PHE A 92 -5.08 11.30 -15.70
N TYR A 93 -6.31 10.80 -15.66
CA TYR A 93 -7.34 11.14 -16.64
C TYR A 93 -8.38 12.05 -16.00
N GLY A 94 -8.48 13.29 -16.49
CA GLY A 94 -9.53 14.20 -16.04
C GLY A 94 -10.82 14.06 -16.84
N LYS A 95 -11.77 14.93 -16.53
CA LYS A 95 -13.03 15.04 -17.26
C LYS A 95 -12.75 15.21 -18.77
N TYR A 96 -13.52 14.49 -19.59
CA TYR A 96 -13.40 14.47 -21.07
C TYR A 96 -12.16 13.77 -21.64
N GLY A 97 -11.46 12.95 -20.86
CA GLY A 97 -10.36 12.11 -21.36
C GLY A 97 -9.04 12.85 -21.58
N ARG A 98 -8.90 14.07 -21.03
CA ARG A 98 -7.62 14.77 -21.01
C ARG A 98 -6.66 14.05 -20.07
N SER A 99 -5.46 13.75 -20.55
CA SER A 99 -4.38 13.20 -19.74
C SER A 99 -3.58 14.30 -19.04
N TYR A 100 -3.14 14.00 -17.82
CA TYR A 100 -2.31 14.84 -16.97
C TYR A 100 -1.11 14.01 -16.54
N GLU A 101 0.00 14.17 -17.26
CA GLU A 101 1.27 13.55 -16.86
C GLU A 101 1.79 14.25 -15.60
N VAL A 102 2.22 13.47 -14.61
CA VAL A 102 2.73 14.00 -13.34
C VAL A 102 4.25 13.84 -13.24
N PRO A 103 4.92 14.66 -12.42
CA PRO A 103 6.36 14.54 -12.20
C PRO A 103 6.74 13.15 -11.69
N LEU A 104 7.95 12.70 -12.04
CA LEU A 104 8.47 11.40 -11.61
C LEU A 104 8.50 11.22 -10.08
N SER A 105 8.66 12.31 -9.33
CA SER A 105 8.55 12.29 -7.86
C SER A 105 7.21 11.77 -7.35
N ASN A 106 6.12 12.00 -8.10
CA ASN A 106 4.79 11.51 -7.72
C ASN A 106 4.72 9.99 -7.83
N LEU A 107 5.32 9.43 -8.89
CA LEU A 107 5.46 7.98 -9.06
C LEU A 107 6.27 7.36 -7.90
N TYR A 108 7.36 8.00 -7.47
CA TYR A 108 8.16 7.55 -6.35
C TYR A 108 7.38 7.50 -5.04
N VAL A 109 6.55 8.52 -4.77
CA VAL A 109 5.67 8.54 -3.60
C VAL A 109 4.63 7.42 -3.66
N SER A 110 3.99 7.24 -4.82
CA SER A 110 3.03 6.15 -5.01
C SER A 110 3.70 4.78 -4.86
N ALA A 111 4.90 4.57 -5.41
CA ALA A 111 5.63 3.32 -5.26
C ALA A 111 6.04 3.04 -3.81
N ALA A 112 6.47 4.08 -3.06
CA ALA A 112 6.77 3.96 -1.63
C ALA A 112 5.53 3.54 -0.83
N HIS A 113 4.36 4.09 -1.16
CA HIS A 113 3.09 3.69 -0.58
C HIS A 113 2.79 2.19 -0.87
N GLU A 114 2.92 1.73 -2.12
CA GLU A 114 2.72 0.31 -2.44
C GLU A 114 3.71 -0.62 -1.72
N TYR A 115 4.96 -0.19 -1.57
CA TYR A 115 5.93 -0.94 -0.78
C TYR A 115 5.60 -0.93 0.72
N GLY A 116 4.97 0.15 1.22
CA GLY A 116 4.42 0.22 2.56
C GLY A 116 3.34 -0.84 2.81
N HIS A 117 2.49 -1.13 1.83
CA HIS A 117 1.56 -2.27 1.92
C HIS A 117 2.29 -3.61 2.01
N ALA A 118 3.38 -3.79 1.27
CA ALA A 118 4.18 -5.02 1.35
C ALA A 118 4.79 -5.20 2.75
N ILE A 119 5.33 -4.14 3.35
CA ILE A 119 5.83 -4.14 4.74
C ILE A 119 4.70 -4.51 5.71
N PHE A 120 3.53 -3.89 5.56
CA PHE A 120 2.36 -4.16 6.39
C PHE A 120 1.93 -5.64 6.31
N HIS A 121 1.81 -6.18 5.09
CA HIS A 121 1.40 -7.57 4.87
C HIS A 121 2.40 -8.57 5.45
N GLU A 122 3.69 -8.29 5.34
CA GLU A 122 4.73 -9.15 5.91
C GLU A 122 4.69 -9.14 7.45
N ALA A 123 4.37 -7.99 8.07
CA ALA A 123 4.15 -7.90 9.52
C ALA A 123 2.86 -8.62 9.95
N LEU A 124 1.76 -8.39 9.23
CA LEU A 124 0.47 -9.03 9.50
C LEU A 124 0.57 -10.55 9.37
N ARG A 125 1.26 -11.07 8.36
CA ARG A 125 1.51 -12.52 8.21
C ARG A 125 2.17 -13.13 9.44
N LYS A 126 3.05 -12.39 10.12
CA LYS A 126 3.75 -12.85 11.32
C LYS A 126 2.85 -12.79 12.56
N SER A 127 1.85 -11.92 12.59
CA SER A 127 1.01 -11.67 13.76
C SER A 127 -0.43 -12.20 13.68
N ALA A 128 -0.97 -12.45 12.49
CA ALA A 128 -2.39 -12.72 12.26
C ALA A 128 -2.92 -14.04 12.87
N GLY A 129 -2.07 -14.89 13.44
CA GLY A 129 -2.48 -16.18 13.98
C GLY A 129 -2.51 -17.30 12.93
N ASP A 130 -2.80 -18.52 13.38
CA ASP A 130 -2.69 -19.73 12.56
C ASP A 130 -3.85 -19.91 11.58
N GLU A 131 -5.01 -19.35 11.90
CA GLU A 131 -6.24 -19.39 11.13
C GLU A 131 -6.11 -18.74 9.74
N TYR A 132 -5.25 -17.72 9.58
CA TYR A 132 -5.02 -17.04 8.31
C TYR A 132 -3.80 -17.57 7.53
N LYS A 133 -3.04 -18.54 8.07
CA LYS A 133 -1.87 -19.12 7.37
C LYS A 133 -2.23 -19.64 5.97
N ASN A 134 -3.37 -20.34 5.87
CA ASN A 134 -3.85 -20.86 4.59
C ASN A 134 -4.22 -19.76 3.60
N LEU A 135 -4.74 -18.63 4.09
CA LEU A 135 -5.06 -17.49 3.24
C LEU A 135 -3.78 -16.86 2.67
N PHE A 136 -2.78 -16.60 3.50
CA PHE A 136 -1.51 -16.04 3.04
C PHE A 136 -0.79 -16.97 2.06
N ALA A 137 -0.82 -18.29 2.30
CA ALA A 137 -0.27 -19.26 1.36
C ALA A 137 -0.97 -19.23 -0.02
N LYS A 138 -2.29 -19.04 -0.05
CA LYS A 138 -3.05 -18.87 -1.31
C LYS A 138 -2.70 -17.56 -2.02
N LEU A 139 -2.52 -16.47 -1.27
CA LEU A 139 -2.09 -15.19 -1.83
C LEU A 139 -0.68 -15.29 -2.44
N ASP A 140 0.24 -16.00 -1.78
CA ASP A 140 1.58 -16.27 -2.32
C ASP A 140 1.53 -17.10 -3.61
N ASP A 141 0.71 -18.16 -3.64
CA ASP A 141 0.52 -18.98 -4.84
C ASP A 141 -0.03 -18.15 -6.01
N LEU A 142 -1.07 -17.34 -5.78
CA LEU A 142 -1.62 -16.46 -6.80
C LEU A 142 -0.60 -15.42 -7.28
N SER A 143 0.17 -14.83 -6.38
CA SER A 143 1.23 -13.88 -6.74
C SER A 143 2.31 -14.54 -7.60
N ALA A 144 2.76 -15.75 -7.23
CA ALA A 144 3.73 -16.52 -7.99
C ALA A 144 3.21 -16.91 -9.38
N ARG A 145 1.94 -17.31 -9.48
CA ARG A 145 1.27 -17.62 -10.75
C ARG A 145 1.11 -16.38 -11.63
N LYS A 146 0.70 -15.24 -11.05
CA LYS A 146 0.66 -13.94 -11.74
C LYS A 146 2.04 -13.59 -12.30
N LEU A 147 3.10 -13.74 -11.49
CA LEU A 147 4.48 -13.52 -11.92
C LEU A 147 4.88 -14.41 -13.11
N ALA A 148 4.54 -15.70 -13.05
CA ALA A 148 4.81 -16.64 -14.14
C ALA A 148 4.07 -16.24 -15.44
N ILE A 149 2.81 -15.82 -15.34
CA ILE A 149 2.02 -15.33 -16.49
C ILE A 149 2.67 -14.10 -17.10
N LEU A 150 3.08 -13.13 -16.27
CA LEU A 150 3.78 -11.93 -16.75
C LEU A 150 5.10 -12.26 -17.47
N LYS A 151 5.75 -13.38 -17.13
CA LYS A 151 6.94 -13.90 -17.83
C LYS A 151 6.62 -14.75 -19.05
N GLY A 152 5.36 -14.87 -19.44
CA GLY A 152 4.91 -15.60 -20.64
C GLY A 152 4.42 -17.03 -20.39
N ALA A 153 4.23 -17.45 -19.13
CA ALA A 153 3.51 -18.70 -18.86
C ALA A 153 2.03 -18.56 -19.21
N SER A 154 1.39 -19.69 -19.53
CA SER A 154 -0.06 -19.75 -19.72
C SER A 154 -0.69 -20.46 -18.53
N ASP A 155 -1.64 -19.81 -17.88
CA ASP A 155 -2.44 -20.39 -16.79
C ASP A 155 -3.91 -19.99 -16.96
N VAL A 156 -4.70 -20.92 -17.51
CA VAL A 156 -6.11 -20.71 -17.81
C VAL A 156 -7.00 -20.68 -16.56
N ASN A 157 -6.51 -21.18 -15.42
CA ASN A 157 -7.28 -21.26 -14.19
C ASN A 157 -7.04 -20.04 -13.29
N PHE A 158 -5.98 -19.26 -13.54
CA PHE A 158 -5.59 -18.12 -12.70
C PHE A 158 -6.74 -17.15 -12.41
N VAL A 159 -7.49 -16.74 -13.45
CA VAL A 159 -8.63 -15.84 -13.30
C VAL A 159 -9.71 -16.46 -12.41
N GLY A 160 -10.01 -17.74 -12.61
CA GLY A 160 -11.00 -18.47 -11.83
C GLY A 160 -10.61 -18.61 -10.36
N ASP A 161 -9.36 -18.99 -10.09
CA ASP A 161 -8.84 -19.19 -8.74
C ASP A 161 -8.71 -17.86 -7.98
N SER A 162 -8.25 -16.80 -8.65
CA SER A 162 -8.19 -15.45 -8.09
C SER A 162 -9.59 -14.95 -7.74
N THR A 163 -10.56 -15.16 -8.63
CA THR A 163 -11.96 -14.80 -8.40
C THR A 163 -12.54 -15.59 -7.22
N ALA A 164 -12.27 -16.89 -7.15
CA ALA A 164 -12.74 -17.74 -6.06
C ALA A 164 -12.16 -17.32 -4.70
N LEU A 165 -10.89 -16.93 -4.65
CA LEU A 165 -10.28 -16.41 -3.43
C LEU A 165 -10.91 -15.08 -3.02
N TYR A 166 -11.06 -14.15 -3.96
CA TYR A 166 -11.62 -12.82 -3.69
C TYR A 166 -13.04 -12.89 -3.09
N TYR A 167 -13.82 -13.88 -3.51
CA TYR A 167 -15.16 -14.11 -3.00
C TYR A 167 -15.23 -15.08 -1.82
N SER A 168 -14.09 -15.59 -1.33
CA SER A 168 -14.07 -16.47 -0.16
C SER A 168 -14.46 -15.69 1.10
N PRO A 169 -15.20 -16.31 2.04
CA PRO A 169 -15.57 -15.66 3.30
C PRO A 169 -14.35 -15.19 4.09
N GLU A 170 -13.28 -15.98 4.12
CA GLU A 170 -12.06 -15.66 4.86
C GLU A 170 -11.35 -14.44 4.29
N PHE A 171 -11.19 -14.37 2.96
CA PHE A 171 -10.58 -13.21 2.32
C PHE A 171 -11.41 -11.95 2.53
N ARG A 172 -12.74 -12.05 2.37
CA ARG A 172 -13.66 -10.92 2.63
C ARG A 172 -13.58 -10.43 4.07
N HIS A 173 -13.57 -11.36 5.03
CA HIS A 173 -13.47 -11.05 6.45
C HIS A 173 -12.23 -10.25 6.78
N ILE A 174 -11.05 -10.72 6.33
CA ILE A 174 -9.80 -10.01 6.61
C ILE A 174 -9.68 -8.72 5.81
N SER A 175 -10.06 -8.73 4.52
CA SER A 175 -9.82 -7.58 3.63
C SER A 175 -10.67 -6.37 4.01
N SER A 176 -11.92 -6.56 4.43
CA SER A 176 -12.80 -5.45 4.82
C SER A 176 -12.35 -4.74 6.10
N ARG A 177 -11.67 -5.47 7.00
CA ARG A 177 -11.11 -4.93 8.26
C ARG A 177 -9.70 -4.38 8.07
N MET A 178 -8.89 -5.07 7.29
CA MET A 178 -7.48 -4.75 7.05
C MET A 178 -7.29 -3.54 6.12
N GLY A 179 -8.18 -3.34 5.14
CA GLY A 179 -7.99 -2.38 4.05
C GLY A 179 -7.59 -0.99 4.53
N ALA A 180 -8.40 -0.36 5.38
CA ALA A 180 -8.13 0.99 5.87
C ALA A 180 -6.85 1.09 6.72
N TYR A 181 -6.54 0.07 7.52
CA TYR A 181 -5.31 0.02 8.32
C TYR A 181 -4.06 -0.09 7.44
N SER A 182 -4.13 -0.93 6.39
CA SER A 182 -3.06 -1.08 5.41
C SER A 182 -2.81 0.23 4.66
N GLU A 183 -3.88 0.89 4.20
CA GLU A 183 -3.84 2.22 3.55
C GLU A 183 -3.23 3.30 4.45
N PHE A 184 -3.68 3.35 5.70
CA PHE A 184 -3.17 4.30 6.68
C PHE A 184 -1.69 4.09 6.96
N PHE A 185 -1.26 2.85 7.20
CA PHE A 185 0.13 2.57 7.52
C PHE A 185 1.05 2.79 6.30
N ALA A 186 0.62 2.41 5.10
CA ALA A 186 1.34 2.69 3.87
C ALA A 186 1.53 4.20 3.65
N ASP A 187 0.50 5.02 3.93
CA ASP A 187 0.63 6.47 3.92
C ASP A 187 1.63 6.99 4.95
N VAL A 188 1.61 6.48 6.20
CA VAL A 188 2.59 6.85 7.25
C VAL A 188 4.02 6.64 6.76
N LEU A 189 4.32 5.47 6.20
CA LEU A 189 5.67 5.16 5.72
C LEU A 189 6.08 6.08 4.57
N ALA A 190 5.18 6.33 3.61
CA ALA A 190 5.46 7.23 2.50
C ALA A 190 5.73 8.67 2.98
N VAL A 191 4.86 9.25 3.83
CA VAL A 191 5.03 10.63 4.29
C VAL A 191 6.26 10.82 5.18
N TYR A 192 6.63 9.81 5.98
CA TYR A 192 7.87 9.85 6.76
C TYR A 192 9.11 9.73 5.89
N HIS A 193 9.11 8.80 4.93
CA HIS A 193 10.26 8.62 4.03
C HIS A 193 10.57 9.90 3.24
N PHE A 194 9.53 10.54 2.67
CA PHE A 194 9.69 11.82 1.96
C PHE A 194 9.75 13.04 2.87
N ASN A 195 9.61 12.87 4.19
CA ASN A 195 9.53 13.94 5.19
C ASN A 195 8.58 15.07 4.76
N ASP A 196 7.40 14.70 4.26
CA ASP A 196 6.40 15.62 3.75
C ASP A 196 4.99 15.14 4.09
N ARG A 197 4.34 15.85 5.03
CA ARG A 197 2.96 15.57 5.48
C ARG A 197 1.93 15.55 4.35
N ARG A 198 2.26 16.18 3.21
CA ARG A 198 1.39 16.28 2.03
C ARG A 198 1.87 15.42 0.86
N ALA A 199 2.84 14.51 1.06
CA ALA A 199 3.42 13.71 -0.02
C ALA A 199 2.33 13.01 -0.86
N MET A 200 1.38 12.34 -0.19
CA MET A 200 0.29 11.62 -0.87
C MET A 200 -0.66 12.55 -1.63
N VAL A 201 -1.02 13.70 -1.04
CA VAL A 201 -1.87 14.69 -1.72
C VAL A 201 -1.16 15.22 -2.96
N LYS A 202 0.14 15.53 -2.87
CA LYS A 202 0.94 16.01 -4.00
C LYS A 202 1.10 14.95 -5.08
N ALA A 203 1.27 13.68 -4.69
CA ALA A 203 1.42 12.56 -5.62
C ALA A 203 0.17 12.37 -6.48
N LEU A 204 -1.00 12.50 -5.87
CA LEU A 204 -2.31 12.27 -6.51
C LEU A 204 -2.93 13.52 -7.12
N TYR A 205 -2.39 14.70 -6.84
CA TYR A 205 -2.94 15.95 -7.37
C TYR A 205 -2.69 16.09 -8.87
N HIS A 206 -3.73 16.50 -9.60
CA HIS A 206 -3.63 17.01 -10.95
C HIS A 206 -4.74 18.05 -11.20
N ASP A 207 -4.53 18.96 -12.16
CA ASP A 207 -5.47 20.06 -12.46
C ASP A 207 -6.83 19.61 -13.04
N GLY A 208 -7.01 18.31 -13.25
CA GLY A 208 -8.25 17.72 -13.74
C GLY A 208 -9.21 17.28 -12.65
N LEU A 209 -8.81 17.37 -11.37
CA LEU A 209 -9.63 17.00 -10.23
C LEU A 209 -10.78 17.99 -10.03
N ASP A 210 -11.98 17.48 -9.79
CA ASP A 210 -13.06 18.30 -9.25
C ASP A 210 -12.95 18.44 -7.72
N ASP A 211 -13.83 19.25 -7.11
CA ASP A 211 -13.84 19.48 -5.67
C ASP A 211 -14.00 18.17 -4.87
N PHE A 212 -14.80 17.23 -5.36
CA PHE A 212 -15.03 15.96 -4.67
C PHE A 212 -13.74 15.12 -4.68
N GLN A 213 -13.12 14.94 -5.83
CA GLN A 213 -11.89 14.16 -5.98
C GLN A 213 -10.72 14.82 -5.23
N TYR A 214 -10.61 16.15 -5.30
CA TYR A 214 -9.59 16.87 -4.55
C TYR A 214 -9.77 16.71 -3.03
N ASN A 215 -11.00 16.82 -2.52
CA ASN A 215 -11.22 16.62 -1.10
C ASN A 215 -11.11 15.15 -0.67
N TYR A 216 -11.38 14.20 -1.57
CA TYR A 216 -11.10 12.78 -1.34
C TYR A 216 -9.59 12.54 -1.13
N ILE A 217 -8.72 13.02 -2.03
CA ILE A 217 -7.27 12.86 -1.83
C ILE A 217 -6.76 13.61 -0.61
N ARG A 218 -7.40 14.73 -0.22
CA ARG A 218 -7.07 15.46 1.02
C ARG A 218 -7.38 14.68 2.30
N MET A 219 -8.20 13.63 2.25
CA MET A 219 -8.38 12.72 3.39
C MET A 219 -7.09 11.95 3.73
N ARG A 220 -6.10 11.98 2.84
CA ARG A 220 -4.76 11.41 3.04
C ARG A 220 -3.72 12.44 3.52
N ASP A 221 -4.14 13.67 3.84
CA ASP A 221 -3.25 14.73 4.32
C ASP A 221 -2.94 14.58 5.81
N PHE A 222 -1.65 14.64 6.19
CA PHE A 222 -1.19 14.60 7.59
C PHE A 222 -1.06 16.01 8.18
N SER A 223 -1.28 17.07 7.41
CA SER A 223 -1.08 18.46 7.82
C SER A 223 -2.34 19.19 8.28
N SER A 224 -3.53 18.63 8.07
CA SER A 224 -4.80 19.27 8.40
C SER A 224 -5.86 18.28 8.84
N ASP A 225 -6.75 18.69 9.74
CA ASP A 225 -7.95 17.92 10.05
C ASP A 225 -8.85 17.74 8.81
N PRO A 226 -9.52 16.59 8.68
CA PRO A 226 -10.55 16.43 7.67
C PRO A 226 -11.69 17.42 7.92
N ASP A 227 -12.16 18.06 6.85
CA ASP A 227 -13.26 19.01 6.93
C ASP A 227 -14.58 18.25 7.21
N PRO A 228 -15.34 18.62 8.26
CA PRO A 228 -16.62 17.97 8.59
C PRO A 228 -17.58 17.86 7.39
N LYS A 229 -17.56 18.81 6.45
CA LYS A 229 -18.44 18.77 5.26
C LYS A 229 -18.16 17.58 4.33
N TRP A 230 -16.97 17.00 4.42
CA TRP A 230 -16.51 15.90 3.57
C TRP A 230 -16.41 14.57 4.32
N GLN A 231 -16.92 14.46 5.55
CA GLN A 231 -16.90 13.20 6.32
C GLN A 231 -17.52 12.00 5.60
N HIS A 232 -18.52 12.25 4.75
CA HIS A 232 -19.15 11.20 3.92
C HIS A 232 -18.18 10.51 2.94
N LEU A 233 -16.99 11.08 2.69
CA LEU A 233 -15.94 10.46 1.87
C LEU A 233 -15.15 9.37 2.61
N MET A 234 -15.30 9.29 3.94
CA MET A 234 -14.59 8.32 4.79
C MET A 234 -15.17 6.90 4.71
N THR A 235 -15.89 6.57 3.64
CA THR A 235 -16.43 5.22 3.39
C THR A 235 -15.47 4.33 2.62
N GLU A 236 -14.45 4.90 1.97
CA GLU A 236 -13.42 4.17 1.21
C GLU A 236 -12.16 3.94 2.06
N ASP A 237 -11.47 2.81 1.86
CA ASP A 237 -10.29 2.40 2.65
C ASP A 237 -9.20 3.47 2.74
N HIS A 238 -8.93 4.16 1.64
CA HIS A 238 -7.96 5.25 1.60
C HIS A 238 -8.32 6.43 2.52
N ALA A 239 -9.59 6.63 2.86
CA ALA A 239 -10.10 7.80 3.58
C ALA A 239 -10.62 7.49 4.99
N LYS A 240 -10.97 6.23 5.29
CA LYS A 240 -11.56 5.80 6.57
C LYS A 240 -10.80 6.28 7.80
N LEU A 241 -9.47 6.30 7.78
CA LEU A 241 -8.61 6.73 8.89
C LEU A 241 -8.06 8.17 8.77
N ALA A 242 -8.78 9.08 8.08
CA ALA A 242 -8.34 10.47 7.91
C ALA A 242 -8.10 11.23 9.24
N PRO A 243 -8.96 11.14 10.28
CA PRO A 243 -8.66 11.72 11.60
C PRO A 243 -7.35 11.20 12.20
N THR A 244 -7.09 9.88 12.12
CA THR A 244 -5.83 9.31 12.62
C THR A 244 -4.62 9.84 11.86
N ARG A 245 -4.69 10.03 10.54
CA ARG A 245 -3.60 10.67 9.75
C ARG A 245 -3.29 12.08 10.26
N ALA A 246 -4.31 12.89 10.49
CA ALA A 246 -4.14 14.24 11.03
C ALA A 246 -3.53 14.21 12.44
N PHE A 247 -3.93 13.26 13.29
CA PHE A 247 -3.32 13.06 14.60
C PHE A 247 -1.82 12.71 14.49
N VAL A 248 -1.46 11.71 13.69
CA VAL A 248 -0.06 11.31 13.48
C VAL A 248 0.77 12.49 13.00
N GLY A 249 0.30 13.24 12.01
CA GLY A 249 1.05 14.38 11.49
C GLY A 249 1.24 15.53 12.48
N ARG A 250 0.35 15.69 13.45
CA ARG A 250 0.49 16.69 14.53
C ARG A 250 1.35 16.22 15.69
N HIS A 251 1.16 14.99 16.13
CA HIS A 251 1.65 14.53 17.43
C HIS A 251 2.81 13.53 17.33
N LEU A 252 2.93 12.84 16.20
CA LEU A 252 3.92 11.78 15.98
C LEU A 252 4.78 12.09 14.75
N TRP A 253 5.17 13.35 14.52
CA TRP A 253 6.05 13.67 13.40
C TRP A 253 7.52 13.51 13.76
N PRO A 254 8.31 12.72 13.01
CA PRO A 254 9.71 12.50 13.32
C PRO A 254 10.60 13.71 12.97
N GLU A 255 11.62 13.95 13.79
CA GLU A 255 12.69 14.92 13.55
C GLU A 255 13.92 14.27 12.88
N THR A 256 14.05 12.94 12.99
CA THR A 256 15.17 12.16 12.44
C THR A 256 14.68 10.84 11.83
N SER A 257 15.48 10.22 10.96
CA SER A 257 15.17 8.90 10.39
C SER A 257 15.07 7.79 11.44
N VAL A 258 15.88 7.87 12.51
CA VAL A 258 15.80 6.92 13.64
C VAL A 258 14.46 7.04 14.33
N GLN A 259 14.03 8.26 14.65
CA GLN A 259 12.72 8.50 15.26
C GLN A 259 11.57 8.12 14.31
N ALA A 260 11.75 8.28 12.99
CA ALA A 260 10.77 7.82 12.01
C ALA A 260 10.56 6.31 12.07
N GLY A 261 11.64 5.53 12.24
CA GLY A 261 11.59 4.09 12.48
C GLY A 261 10.85 3.76 13.78
N GLU A 262 11.24 4.35 14.91
CA GLU A 262 10.62 4.09 16.22
C GLU A 262 9.11 4.41 16.24
N LEU A 263 8.70 5.52 15.61
CA LEU A 263 7.30 5.90 15.51
C LEU A 263 6.53 5.02 14.53
N ALA A 264 7.14 4.61 13.40
CA ALA A 264 6.52 3.66 12.49
C ALA A 264 6.29 2.30 13.14
N ASP A 265 7.25 1.79 13.92
CA ASP A 265 7.11 0.55 14.69
C ASP A 265 5.97 0.64 15.71
N TRP A 266 5.89 1.76 16.43
CA TRP A 266 4.79 2.01 17.37
C TRP A 266 3.43 2.03 16.66
N ILE A 267 3.32 2.78 15.56
CA ILE A 267 2.08 2.86 14.79
C ILE A 267 1.70 1.49 14.24
N LEU A 268 2.66 0.71 13.72
CA LEU A 268 2.40 -0.64 13.22
C LEU A 268 1.88 -1.55 14.33
N PHE A 269 2.52 -1.52 15.50
CA PHE A 269 2.06 -2.29 16.66
C PHE A 269 0.62 -1.94 17.04
N SER A 270 0.31 -0.65 17.18
CA SER A 270 -1.04 -0.19 17.53
C SER A 270 -2.07 -0.59 16.48
N VAL A 271 -1.74 -0.45 15.20
CA VAL A 271 -2.60 -0.85 14.08
C VAL A 271 -2.85 -2.36 14.08
N LEU A 272 -1.81 -3.18 14.22
CA LEU A 272 -1.97 -4.64 14.25
C LEU A 272 -2.78 -5.08 15.46
N ARG A 273 -2.63 -4.42 16.61
CA ARG A 273 -3.44 -4.68 17.81
C ARG A 273 -4.92 -4.41 17.57
N MET A 274 -5.26 -3.24 17.00
CA MET A 274 -6.65 -2.90 16.64
C MET A 274 -7.20 -3.86 15.60
N LEU A 275 -6.43 -4.18 14.56
CA LEU A 275 -6.85 -5.14 13.55
C LEU A 275 -7.11 -6.54 14.15
N THR A 276 -6.29 -7.01 15.09
CA THR A 276 -6.56 -8.29 15.78
C THR A 276 -7.89 -8.25 16.54
N GLU A 277 -8.21 -7.15 17.21
CA GLU A 277 -9.51 -6.99 17.89
C GLU A 277 -10.67 -6.99 16.87
N ASP A 278 -10.54 -6.23 15.78
CA ASP A 278 -11.56 -6.15 14.73
C ASP A 278 -11.77 -7.50 14.01
N LEU A 279 -10.72 -8.32 13.87
CA LEU A 279 -10.80 -9.66 13.28
C LEU A 279 -11.53 -10.67 14.15
N MET A 280 -11.68 -10.41 15.45
CA MET A 280 -12.45 -11.24 16.38
C MET A 280 -13.95 -10.91 16.36
N ASP A 281 -14.33 -9.77 15.78
CA ASP A 281 -15.72 -9.35 15.64
C ASP A 281 -16.30 -9.81 14.29
N ASP A 282 -17.57 -10.22 14.30
CA ASP A 282 -18.31 -10.58 13.09
C ASP A 282 -18.74 -9.33 12.30
N GLU A 283 -18.90 -8.19 12.97
CA GLU A 283 -19.29 -6.92 12.35
C GLU A 283 -18.06 -6.13 11.86
N GLU A 284 -18.23 -5.36 10.78
CA GLU A 284 -17.19 -4.45 10.34
C GLU A 284 -17.03 -3.28 11.32
N PRO A 285 -15.81 -2.73 11.49
CA PRO A 285 -15.59 -1.63 12.40
C PRO A 285 -16.41 -0.40 12.02
N GLU A 286 -17.06 0.20 13.01
CA GLU A 286 -17.54 1.56 12.87
C GLU A 286 -16.33 2.51 12.80
N TRP A 287 -15.99 2.97 11.59
CA TRP A 287 -14.73 3.67 11.34
C TRP A 287 -14.54 4.97 12.14
N GLU A 288 -15.60 5.64 12.55
CA GLU A 288 -15.51 6.77 13.48
C GLU A 288 -14.96 6.31 14.85
N LEU A 289 -15.50 5.22 15.40
CA LEU A 289 -15.03 4.62 16.64
C LEU A 289 -13.62 4.03 16.48
N ALA A 290 -13.32 3.40 15.34
CA ALA A 290 -11.99 2.87 15.03
C ALA A 290 -10.92 3.98 15.03
N ASN A 291 -11.21 5.16 14.45
CA ASN A 291 -10.33 6.33 14.54
C ASN A 291 -10.10 6.74 16.00
N GLN A 292 -11.17 6.87 16.80
CA GLN A 292 -11.07 7.28 18.20
C GLN A 292 -10.24 6.29 19.03
N ASN A 293 -10.46 5.00 18.82
CA ASN A 293 -9.75 3.94 19.54
C ASN A 293 -8.27 3.88 19.13
N LEU A 294 -7.97 3.95 17.84
CA LEU A 294 -6.58 3.97 17.37
C LEU A 294 -5.84 5.24 17.82
N ILE A 295 -6.48 6.40 17.80
CA ILE A 295 -5.88 7.64 18.34
C ILE A 295 -5.58 7.48 19.83
N ARG A 296 -6.55 6.99 20.62
CA ARG A 296 -6.36 6.76 22.07
C ARG A 296 -5.22 5.77 22.33
N GLU A 297 -5.10 4.75 21.49
CA GLU A 297 -3.99 3.81 21.58
C GLU A 297 -2.66 4.51 21.29
N LEU A 298 -2.58 5.29 20.21
CA LEU A 298 -1.37 6.01 19.83
C LEU A 298 -0.97 7.10 20.83
N GLU A 299 -1.91 7.65 21.59
CA GLU A 299 -1.68 8.58 22.71
C GLU A 299 -1.09 7.87 23.95
N SER A 300 -1.30 6.56 24.07
CA SER A 300 -0.67 5.80 25.15
C SER A 300 0.85 5.78 24.96
N LEU A 301 1.60 5.81 26.07
CA LEU A 301 3.06 5.84 25.99
C LEU A 301 3.56 4.63 25.18
N PRO A 302 4.47 4.82 24.22
CA PRO A 302 5.06 3.70 23.50
C PRO A 302 5.64 2.74 24.55
N PRO A 303 5.44 1.41 24.44
CA PRO A 303 6.09 0.47 25.33
C PRO A 303 7.58 0.77 25.26
N THR A 304 8.16 1.16 26.39
CA THR A 304 9.56 1.55 26.47
C THR A 304 10.40 0.48 25.80
N VAL A 305 10.92 0.76 24.61
CA VAL A 305 11.85 -0.11 23.89
C VAL A 305 13.16 -0.05 24.65
N GLY A 306 13.26 -0.87 25.70
CA GLY A 306 14.35 -0.78 26.65
C GLY A 306 14.07 -1.50 27.96
N LYS A 307 14.18 -2.83 27.93
CA LYS A 307 14.19 -3.80 29.05
C LYS A 307 12.82 -4.30 29.52
N ALA A 308 12.68 -5.62 29.38
CA ALA A 308 11.73 -6.51 30.02
C ALA A 308 10.34 -6.65 29.38
N ALA A 309 10.29 -7.46 28.32
CA ALA A 309 9.16 -8.37 28.11
C ALA A 309 9.68 -9.74 27.62
N SER A 310 10.56 -10.36 28.42
CA SER A 310 10.56 -11.81 28.51
C SER A 310 9.37 -12.18 29.40
N VAL A 311 8.26 -12.57 28.80
CA VAL A 311 7.19 -13.28 29.52
C VAL A 311 6.93 -14.57 28.76
N ARG A 312 6.89 -15.63 29.56
CA ARG A 312 6.89 -17.05 29.22
C ARG A 312 5.67 -17.50 28.45
#